data_AF-A0A6H9S7C8-F1
#
_entry.id   AF-A0A6H9S7C8-F1
#
_cell.length_a   1.000
_cell.length_b   1.000
_cell.length_c   1.000
_cell.angle_alpha   90.00
_cell.angle_beta   90.00
_cell.angle_gamma   90.00
#
_symmetry.space_group_name_H-M   'P 1'
#
loop_
_entity.id
_entity.type
_entity.pdbx_description
1 polymer ?
#
loop_
_entity_poly.entity_id
_entity_poly.type
_entity_poly.pdbx_seq_one_letter_code
_entity_poly.pdbx_strand_id
1 'polypeptide(L)'
;LLAMLLAVGSAMWLLRSKLAPLGDLVRQAEALGAGDLSVRLNVSSHDEIGQLARAFNQMSQALSTMVEHIRKASQEVNSRAQALSGLSSGAYEGMEQQSGEITSMAGAVEEFSATSLNIADNMGNTERLAQENAQQTRIGRTSMDEASS
;
A
#
# COMPACT_ATOMS: atom_id res chain seq x y z
N LEU A 1 23.44 78.04 -5.88
CA LEU A 1 23.23 77.51 -4.51
C LEU A 1 21.83 76.91 -4.32
N LEU A 2 20.74 77.66 -4.53
CA LEU A 2 19.37 77.17 -4.37
C LEU A 2 19.01 75.97 -5.28
N ALA A 3 19.35 76.04 -6.57
CA ALA A 3 19.15 74.92 -7.50
C ALA A 3 19.97 73.66 -7.12
N MET A 4 21.14 73.86 -6.52
CA MET A 4 22.02 72.78 -6.09
C MET A 4 21.48 72.10 -4.82
N LEU A 5 20.93 72.89 -3.88
CA LEU A 5 20.22 72.35 -2.71
C LEU A 5 18.95 71.58 -3.11
N LEU A 6 18.20 72.08 -4.09
CA LEU A 6 17.02 71.39 -4.63
C LEU A 6 17.39 70.07 -5.32
N ALA A 7 18.45 70.06 -6.13
CA ALA A 7 18.92 68.84 -6.80
C ALA A 7 19.41 67.78 -5.80
N VAL A 8 20.13 68.19 -4.75
CA VAL A 8 20.58 67.29 -3.69
C VAL A 8 19.40 66.77 -2.86
N GLY A 9 18.44 67.64 -2.55
CA GLY A 9 17.22 67.27 -1.83
C GLY A 9 16.35 66.29 -2.61
N SER A 10 16.12 66.52 -3.90
CA SER A 10 15.33 65.64 -4.75
C SER A 10 16.01 64.29 -4.97
N ALA A 11 17.34 64.27 -5.16
CA ALA A 11 18.10 63.02 -5.26
C ALA A 11 18.00 62.21 -3.96
N MET A 12 18.21 62.83 -2.79
CA MET A 12 18.06 62.13 -1.51
C MET A 12 16.65 61.60 -1.28
N TRP A 13 15.63 62.35 -1.68
CA TRP A 13 14.24 61.92 -1.57
C TRP A 13 13.93 60.72 -2.48
N LEU A 14 14.39 60.75 -3.74
CA LEU A 14 14.25 59.64 -4.69
C LEU A 14 14.97 58.38 -4.22
N LEU A 15 16.24 58.49 -3.79
CA LEU A 15 16.99 57.34 -3.27
C LEU A 15 16.32 56.73 -2.05
N ARG A 16 15.87 57.54 -1.09
CA ARG A 16 15.15 57.05 0.09
C ARG A 16 13.84 56.38 -0.29
N SER A 17 13.06 56.98 -1.20
CA SER A 17 11.77 56.42 -1.62
C SER A 17 11.90 55.10 -2.38
N LYS A 18 12.96 54.93 -3.18
CA LYS A 18 13.17 53.73 -4.00
C LYS A 18 13.89 52.60 -3.27
N LEU A 19 14.75 52.91 -2.30
CA LEU A 19 15.51 51.92 -1.53
C LEU A 19 14.79 51.45 -0.27
N ALA A 20 13.84 52.24 0.28
CA ALA A 20 13.07 51.83 1.45
C ALA A 20 12.37 50.45 1.31
N PRO A 21 11.75 50.10 0.16
CA PRO A 21 11.10 48.80 -0.03
C PRO A 21 12.06 47.59 -0.03
N LEU A 22 13.37 47.80 -0.24
CA LEU A 22 14.34 46.69 -0.23
C LEU A 22 14.51 46.09 1.16
N GLY A 23 14.39 46.89 2.21
CA GLY A 23 14.44 46.39 3.59
C GLY A 23 13.28 45.45 3.90
N ASP A 24 12.08 45.72 3.36
CA ASP A 24 10.92 44.83 3.49
C ASP A 24 11.13 43.54 2.72
N LEU A 25 11.75 43.61 1.54
CA LEU A 25 12.07 42.44 0.73
C LEU A 25 13.02 41.49 1.45
N VAL A 26 14.10 42.00 2.04
CA VAL A 26 15.04 41.19 2.81
C VAL A 26 14.33 40.51 3.99
N ARG A 27 13.56 41.28 4.77
CA ARG A 27 12.83 40.73 5.93
C ARG A 27 11.84 39.64 5.54
N GLN A 28 11.10 39.82 4.45
CA GLN A 28 10.17 38.79 3.99
C GLN A 28 10.88 37.59 3.37
N ALA A 29 12.01 37.79 2.70
CA ALA A 29 12.81 36.67 2.20
C ALA A 29 13.42 35.83 3.32
N GLU A 30 13.86 36.47 4.41
CA GLU A 30 14.30 35.78 5.62
C GLU A 30 13.16 34.97 6.25
N ALA A 31 11.96 35.56 6.38
CA ALA A 31 10.79 34.87 6.89
C ALA A 31 10.36 33.70 6.00
N LEU A 32 10.39 33.87 4.67
CA LEU A 32 10.13 32.80 3.71
C LEU A 32 11.16 31.66 3.86
N GLY A 33 12.44 32.00 4.00
CA GLY A 33 13.52 31.05 4.24
C GLY A 33 13.42 30.33 5.59
N ALA A 34 12.82 30.97 6.60
CA ALA A 34 12.49 30.37 7.89
C ALA A 34 11.24 29.48 7.85
N GLY A 35 10.53 29.42 6.71
CA GLY A 35 9.38 28.54 6.48
C GLY A 35 8.02 29.22 6.57
N ASP A 36 7.95 30.55 6.74
CA ASP A 36 6.70 31.29 6.64
C ASP A 36 6.33 31.52 5.16
N LEU A 37 5.56 30.59 4.59
CA LEU A 37 5.11 30.66 3.19
C LEU A 37 3.91 31.60 3.00
N SER A 38 3.42 32.24 4.07
CA SER A 38 2.30 33.20 4.01
C SER A 38 2.73 34.63 3.68
N VAL A 39 4.04 34.91 3.75
CA VAL A 39 4.60 36.24 3.51
C VAL A 39 4.35 36.73 2.08
N ARG A 40 3.93 37.99 1.94
CA ARG A 40 3.67 38.65 0.66
C ARG A 40 4.18 40.10 0.68
N LEU A 41 4.93 40.47 -0.35
CA LEU A 41 5.39 41.86 -0.55
C LEU A 41 4.30 42.70 -1.20
N ASN A 42 4.18 43.95 -0.75
CA ASN A 42 3.31 44.93 -1.40
C ASN A 42 3.96 45.44 -2.69
N VAL A 43 3.24 45.41 -3.80
CA VAL A 43 3.71 45.86 -5.11
C VAL A 43 3.28 47.32 -5.30
N SER A 44 4.05 48.25 -4.75
CA SER A 44 3.74 49.69 -4.79
C SER A 44 4.40 50.45 -5.96
N SER A 45 5.30 49.79 -6.70
CA SER A 45 6.09 50.42 -7.77
C SER A 45 5.96 49.69 -9.11
N HIS A 46 6.16 50.44 -10.19
CA HIS A 46 6.11 49.93 -11.58
C HIS A 46 7.51 49.73 -12.18
N ASP A 47 8.56 49.90 -11.39
CA ASP A 47 9.96 49.71 -11.77
C ASP A 47 10.46 48.29 -11.45
N GLU A 48 11.78 48.11 -11.53
CA GLU A 48 12.49 46.86 -11.24
C GLU A 48 12.21 46.35 -9.82
N ILE A 49 12.02 47.25 -8.84
CA ILE A 49 11.68 46.89 -7.46
C ILE A 49 10.28 46.28 -7.41
N GLY A 50 9.34 46.88 -8.13
CA GLY A 50 7.99 46.31 -8.29
C GLY A 50 7.99 44.96 -8.99
N GLN A 51 8.84 44.78 -10.01
CA GLN A 51 9.00 43.50 -10.70
C GLN A 51 9.59 42.43 -9.77
N LEU A 52 10.58 42.78 -8.96
CA LEU A 52 11.19 41.89 -7.99
C LEU A 52 10.18 41.46 -6.91
N ALA A 53 9.36 42.38 -6.40
CA ALA A 53 8.29 42.07 -5.45
C ALA A 53 7.25 41.09 -6.05
N ARG A 54 6.89 41.26 -7.33
CA ARG A 54 6.00 40.32 -8.04
C ARG A 54 6.62 38.92 -8.16
N ALA A 55 7.89 38.85 -8.56
CA ALA A 55 8.61 37.57 -8.70
C ALA A 55 8.74 36.85 -7.34
N PHE A 56 9.04 37.59 -6.27
CA PHE A 56 9.06 37.05 -4.92
C PHE A 56 7.72 36.45 -4.50
N ASN A 57 6.62 37.16 -4.74
CA ASN A 57 5.27 36.67 -4.42
C ASN A 57 4.92 35.40 -5.20
N GLN A 58 5.32 35.32 -6.48
CA GLN A 58 5.14 34.10 -7.29
C GLN A 58 5.95 32.93 -6.72
N MET A 59 7.19 33.16 -6.32
CA MET A 59 8.04 32.14 -5.70
C MET A 59 7.46 31.65 -4.37
N SER A 60 7.03 32.56 -3.49
CA SER A 60 6.39 32.22 -2.21
C SER A 60 5.10 31.40 -2.42
N GLN A 61 4.29 31.78 -3.42
CA GLN A 61 3.10 31.02 -3.78
C GLN A 61 3.44 29.61 -4.30
N ALA A 62 4.43 29.48 -5.18
CA ALA A 62 4.85 28.19 -5.72
C ALA A 62 5.38 27.25 -4.61
N LEU A 63 6.18 27.78 -3.67
CA LEU A 63 6.65 27.04 -2.51
C LEU A 63 5.49 26.61 -1.61
N SER A 64 4.54 27.49 -1.33
CA SER A 64 3.33 27.19 -0.55
C SER A 64 2.54 26.02 -1.16
N THR A 65 2.27 26.09 -2.47
CA THR A 65 1.59 25.02 -3.21
C THR A 65 2.37 23.71 -3.17
N MET A 66 3.70 23.76 -3.35
CA MET A 66 4.55 22.58 -3.30
C MET A 66 4.49 21.89 -1.93
N VAL A 67 4.57 22.66 -0.84
CA VAL A 67 4.45 22.12 0.52
C VAL A 67 3.06 21.54 0.78
N GLU A 68 2.00 22.16 0.26
CA GLU A 68 0.65 21.60 0.35
C GLU A 68 0.53 20.26 -0.39
N HIS A 69 1.12 20.16 -1.58
CA HIS A 69 1.16 18.91 -2.35
C HIS A 69 1.93 17.81 -1.61
N ILE A 70 3.09 18.15 -1.03
CA ILE A 70 3.87 17.21 -0.21
C ILE A 70 3.05 16.72 0.99
N ARG A 71 2.37 17.62 1.71
CA ARG A 71 1.51 17.26 2.84
C ARG A 71 0.38 16.31 2.43
N LYS A 72 -0.30 16.59 1.31
CA LYS A 72 -1.35 15.72 0.77
C LYS A 72 -0.81 14.35 0.40
N ALA A 73 0.33 14.30 -0.31
CA ALA A 73 0.97 13.04 -0.67
C ALA A 73 1.38 12.22 0.56
N SER A 74 1.93 12.86 1.61
CA SER A 74 2.26 12.18 2.86
C SER A 74 1.03 11.62 3.58
N GLN A 75 -0.08 12.36 3.59
CA GLN A 75 -1.36 11.87 4.14
C GLN A 75 -1.88 10.67 3.36
N GLU A 76 -1.81 10.71 2.03
CA GLU A 76 -2.21 9.60 1.18
C GLU A 76 -1.35 8.35 1.40
N VAL A 77 -0.02 8.51 1.47
CA VAL A 77 0.90 7.41 1.80
C VAL A 77 0.58 6.82 3.16
N ASN A 78 0.32 7.63 4.18
CA ASN A 78 -0.04 7.15 5.52
C ASN A 78 -1.37 6.38 5.50
N SER A 79 -2.39 6.87 4.80
CA SER A 79 -3.67 6.18 4.65
C SER A 79 -3.52 4.84 3.93
N ARG A 80 -2.71 4.79 2.85
CA ARG A 80 -2.43 3.55 2.12
C ARG A 80 -1.65 2.56 2.97
N ALA A 81 -0.70 3.01 3.78
CA ALA A 81 0.05 2.14 4.69
C ALA A 81 -0.85 1.52 5.76
N GLN A 82 -1.80 2.28 6.31
CA GLN A 82 -2.80 1.75 7.26
C GLN A 82 -3.72 0.72 6.60
N ALA A 83 -4.21 0.99 5.39
CA ALA A 83 -5.02 0.04 4.63
C ALA A 83 -4.25 -1.25 4.32
N LEU A 84 -2.97 -1.13 3.93
CA LEU A 84 -2.10 -2.28 3.68
C LEU A 84 -1.88 -3.11 4.95
N SER A 85 -1.63 -2.46 6.09
CA SER A 85 -1.50 -3.15 7.38
C SER A 85 -2.77 -3.94 7.74
N GLY A 86 -3.96 -3.37 7.49
CA GLY A 86 -5.23 -4.06 7.70
C GLY A 86 -5.39 -5.26 6.76
N LEU A 87 -5.06 -5.09 5.48
CA LEU A 87 -5.09 -6.19 4.50
C LEU A 87 -4.13 -7.31 4.87
N SER A 88 -2.91 -6.98 5.31
CA SER A 88 -1.94 -7.97 5.79
C SER A 88 -2.47 -8.75 7.00
N SER A 89 -3.11 -8.08 7.97
CA SER A 89 -3.73 -8.76 9.12
C SER A 89 -4.80 -9.76 8.68
N GLY A 90 -5.72 -9.35 7.80
CA GLY A 90 -6.74 -10.24 7.26
C GLY A 90 -6.16 -11.40 6.43
N ALA A 91 -5.06 -11.17 5.73
CA ALA A 91 -4.36 -12.23 5.01
C ALA A 91 -3.72 -13.26 5.96
N TYR A 92 -3.18 -12.83 7.10
CA TYR A 92 -2.68 -13.74 8.13
C TYR A 92 -3.79 -14.61 8.71
N GLU A 93 -4.92 -14.00 9.07
CA GLU A 93 -6.11 -14.73 9.57
C GLU A 93 -6.61 -15.76 8.53
N GLY A 94 -6.69 -15.36 7.26
CA GLY A 94 -7.07 -16.27 6.18
C GLY A 94 -6.09 -17.43 5.97
N MET A 95 -4.79 -17.17 6.12
CA MET A 95 -3.75 -18.20 6.03
C MET A 95 -3.81 -19.19 7.20
N GLU A 96 -4.12 -18.72 8.41
CA GLU A 96 -4.32 -19.58 9.58
C GLU A 96 -5.54 -20.49 9.39
N GLN A 97 -6.66 -19.95 8.88
CA GLN A 97 -7.83 -20.77 8.53
C GLN A 97 -7.50 -21.81 7.45
N GLN A 98 -6.84 -21.39 6.36
CA GLN A 98 -6.44 -22.30 5.28
C GLN A 98 -5.52 -23.40 5.77
N SER A 99 -4.59 -23.11 6.69
CA SER A 99 -3.75 -24.12 7.31
C SER A 99 -4.58 -25.17 8.06
N GLY A 100 -5.61 -24.74 8.81
CA GLY A 100 -6.51 -25.65 9.51
C GLY A 100 -7.33 -26.54 8.56
N GLU A 101 -7.79 -26.00 7.45
CA GLU A 101 -8.46 -26.77 6.39
C GLU A 101 -7.52 -27.82 5.76
N ILE A 102 -6.27 -27.45 5.50
CA ILE A 102 -5.25 -28.37 4.98
C ILE A 102 -4.99 -29.51 5.98
N THR A 103 -4.86 -29.20 7.28
CA THR A 103 -4.69 -30.24 8.32
C THR A 103 -5.88 -31.20 8.36
N SER A 104 -7.10 -30.67 8.27
CA SER A 104 -8.32 -31.50 8.25
C SER A 104 -8.37 -32.39 7.00
N MET A 105 -7.99 -31.85 5.85
CA MET A 105 -7.91 -32.61 4.60
C MET A 105 -6.85 -33.71 4.67
N ALA A 106 -5.69 -33.45 5.28
CA ALA A 106 -4.68 -34.48 5.50
C ALA A 106 -5.23 -35.64 6.36
N GLY A 107 -5.97 -35.33 7.43
CA GLY A 107 -6.66 -36.34 8.23
C GLY A 107 -7.68 -37.15 7.43
N ALA A 108 -8.48 -36.50 6.58
CA ALA A 108 -9.44 -37.18 5.71
C ALA A 108 -8.73 -38.12 4.70
N VAL A 109 -7.57 -37.72 4.18
CA VAL A 109 -6.75 -38.55 3.30
C VAL A 109 -6.19 -39.76 4.04
N GLU A 110 -5.75 -39.61 5.29
CA GLU A 110 -5.30 -40.74 6.12
C GLU A 110 -6.44 -41.74 6.38
N GLU A 111 -7.63 -41.26 6.74
CA GLU A 111 -8.82 -42.10 6.96
C GLU A 111 -9.27 -42.80 5.67
N PHE A 112 -9.24 -42.10 4.54
CA PHE A 112 -9.54 -42.67 3.23
C PHE A 112 -8.56 -43.77 2.84
N SER A 113 -7.27 -43.58 3.12
CA SER A 113 -6.22 -44.57 2.90
C SER A 113 -6.46 -45.83 3.74
N ALA A 114 -6.73 -45.65 5.04
CA ALA A 114 -7.06 -46.76 5.94
C ALA A 114 -8.32 -47.53 5.48
N THR A 115 -9.34 -46.82 5.03
CA THR A 115 -10.56 -47.42 4.48
C THR A 115 -10.27 -48.21 3.21
N SER A 116 -9.46 -47.67 2.31
CA SER A 116 -9.06 -48.34 1.06
C SER A 116 -8.30 -49.65 1.33
N LEU A 117 -7.41 -49.66 2.34
CA LEU A 117 -6.72 -50.87 2.78
C LEU A 117 -7.69 -51.92 3.35
N ASN A 118 -8.64 -51.51 4.18
CA ASN A 118 -9.67 -52.42 4.70
C ASN A 118 -10.54 -53.01 3.60
N ILE A 119 -10.91 -52.23 2.58
CA ILE A 119 -11.65 -52.71 1.42
C ILE A 119 -10.83 -53.75 0.64
N ALA A 120 -9.55 -53.49 0.42
CA ALA A 120 -8.66 -54.42 -0.28
C ALA A 120 -8.54 -55.76 0.46
N ASP A 121 -8.37 -55.75 1.78
CA ASP A 121 -8.31 -56.97 2.60
C ASP A 121 -9.62 -57.76 2.56
N ASN A 122 -10.75 -57.06 2.66
CA ASN A 122 -12.07 -57.69 2.60
C ASN A 122 -12.37 -58.31 1.21
N MET A 123 -11.91 -57.68 0.13
CA MET A 123 -11.98 -58.26 -1.22
C MET A 123 -11.13 -59.52 -1.32
N GLY A 124 -9.91 -59.54 -0.77
CA GLY A 124 -9.06 -60.73 -0.73
C GLY A 124 -9.70 -61.89 0.05
N ASN A 125 -10.34 -61.60 1.18
CA ASN A 125 -11.11 -62.60 1.94
C ASN A 125 -12.32 -63.12 1.16
N THR A 126 -13.04 -62.24 0.47
CA THR A 126 -14.20 -62.60 -0.38
C THR A 126 -13.78 -63.50 -1.54
N GLU A 127 -12.64 -63.20 -2.19
CA GLU A 127 -12.08 -64.05 -3.25
C GLU A 127 -11.77 -65.46 -2.74
N ARG A 128 -11.08 -65.56 -1.59
CA ARG A 128 -10.73 -66.84 -0.97
C ARG A 128 -11.98 -67.66 -0.62
N LEU A 129 -13.00 -67.04 -0.02
CA LEU A 129 -14.29 -67.69 0.27
C LEU A 129 -15.00 -68.18 -1.00
N ALA A 130 -14.97 -67.39 -2.08
CA ALA A 130 -15.54 -67.80 -3.35
C ALA A 130 -14.81 -69.01 -3.96
N GLN A 131 -13.47 -69.05 -3.86
CA GLN A 131 -12.67 -70.20 -4.30
C GLN A 131 -12.94 -71.46 -3.46
N GLU A 132 -13.01 -71.33 -2.14
CA GLU A 132 -13.37 -72.43 -1.21
C GLU A 132 -14.76 -72.98 -1.54
N ASN A 133 -15.77 -72.12 -1.74
CA ASN A 133 -17.13 -72.52 -2.07
C ASN A 133 -17.21 -73.21 -3.46
N ALA A 134 -16.47 -72.70 -4.45
CA ALA A 134 -16.37 -73.35 -5.76
C ALA A 134 -15.72 -74.74 -5.66
N GLN A 135 -14.70 -74.92 -4.81
CA GLN A 135 -14.11 -76.22 -4.52
C GLN A 135 -15.11 -77.15 -3.82
N GLN A 136 -15.83 -76.68 -2.80
CA GLN A 136 -16.83 -77.46 -2.08
C GLN A 136 -17.96 -77.91 -3.00
N THR A 137 -18.42 -77.04 -3.90
CA THR A 137 -19.43 -77.35 -4.92
C THR A 137 -18.94 -78.45 -5.86
N ARG A 138 -17.66 -78.40 -6.29
CA ARG A 138 -17.05 -79.47 -7.10
C ARG A 138 -17.04 -80.80 -6.36
N ILE A 139 -16.58 -80.81 -5.11
CA ILE A 139 -16.56 -82.01 -4.26
C ILE A 139 -17.98 -82.58 -4.13
N GLY A 140 -18.95 -81.74 -3.78
CA GLY A 140 -20.35 -82.15 -3.64
C GLY A 140 -20.94 -82.73 -4.93
N ARG A 141 -20.59 -82.16 -6.09
CA ARG A 141 -20.99 -82.71 -7.40
C ARG A 141 -20.43 -84.11 -7.62
N THR A 142 -19.13 -84.31 -7.40
CA THR A 142 -18.53 -85.65 -7.52
C THR A 142 -19.16 -86.67 -6.59
N SER A 143 -19.46 -86.31 -5.33
CA SER A 143 -20.13 -87.23 -4.40
C SER A 143 -21.57 -87.56 -4.81
N MET A 144 -22.30 -86.62 -5.41
CA MET A 144 -23.64 -86.89 -5.96
C MET A 144 -23.56 -87.83 -7.17
N ASP A 145 -22.57 -87.64 -8.06
CA ASP A 145 -22.35 -88.51 -9.22
C ASP A 145 -22.04 -89.95 -8.77
N GLU A 146 -21.15 -90.12 -7.77
CA GLU A 146 -20.82 -91.42 -7.16
C GLU A 146 -22.03 -92.10 -6.51
N ALA A 147 -22.88 -91.36 -5.79
CA ALA A 147 -24.07 -91.92 -5.13
C ALA A 147 -25.21 -92.30 -6.10
N SER A 148 -25.19 -91.73 -7.32
CA SER A 148 -26.19 -92.02 -8.37
C SER A 148 -25.83 -93.23 -9.26
N SER A 149 -24.62 -93.76 -9.11
CA SER A 149 -24.08 -94.92 -9.84
C SER A 149 -24.32 -96.22 -9.09
#